data_AF-A0A2R4MGV9-F1
#
_entry.id   AF-A0A2R4MGV9-F1
#
_cell.length_a   1.000
_cell.length_b   1.000
_cell.length_c   1.000
_cell.angle_alpha   90.00
_cell.angle_beta   90.00
_cell.angle_gamma   90.00
#
_symmetry.space_group_name_H-M   'P 1'
#
loop_
_entity.id
_entity.type
_entity.pdbx_description
1 polymer ?
#
loop_
_entity_poly.entity_id
_entity_poly.type
_entity_poly.pdbx_seq_one_letter_code
_entity_poly.pdbx_strand_id
1 'polypeptide(L)'
;MNGTLYVGVTSDLVRRVAEHREGVVEGFTKDHELKRLVYFEAHDEIGAAIQREKSLKRWSRAWKVELIQKFNPFWDDLFDQICG
;
A
#
# COMPACT_ATOMS: atom_id res chain seq x y z
N MET A 1 -5.63 15.59 -4.41
CA MET A 1 -4.27 15.01 -4.52
C MET A 1 -4.22 14.04 -5.70
N ASN A 2 -3.34 14.32 -6.68
CA ASN A 2 -3.17 13.55 -7.91
C ASN A 2 -2.01 12.52 -7.84
N GLY A 3 -1.71 11.97 -6.66
CA GLY A 3 -0.65 10.98 -6.50
C GLY A 3 -1.05 9.59 -7.04
N THR A 4 -0.11 8.86 -7.62
CA THR A 4 -0.29 7.46 -8.03
C THR A 4 -0.56 6.58 -6.81
N LEU A 5 -1.53 5.67 -6.90
CA LEU A 5 -1.77 4.64 -5.88
C LEU A 5 -1.28 3.30 -6.41
N TYR A 6 -0.45 2.63 -5.63
CA TYR A 6 -0.03 1.26 -5.89
C TYR A 6 -0.67 0.33 -4.86
N VAL A 7 -1.06 -0.86 -5.32
CA VAL A 7 -1.68 -1.91 -4.49
C VAL A 7 -0.90 -3.19 -4.70
N GLY A 8 -0.43 -3.77 -3.61
CA GLY A 8 0.35 -5.01 -3.59
C GLY A 8 -0.05 -5.92 -2.44
N VAL A 9 0.44 -7.15 -2.48
CA VAL A 9 0.36 -8.14 -1.40
C VAL A 9 1.76 -8.60 -1.02
N THR A 10 2.01 -8.83 0.27
CA THR A 10 3.29 -9.30 0.79
C THR A 10 3.07 -10.09 2.07
N SER A 11 3.94 -11.07 2.34
CA SER A 11 4.00 -11.76 3.64
C SER A 11 4.86 -11.01 4.66
N ASP A 12 5.65 -10.04 4.22
CA ASP A 12 6.50 -9.18 5.05
C ASP A 12 6.29 -7.73 4.62
N LEU A 13 5.49 -7.00 5.41
CA LEU A 13 5.08 -5.63 5.10
C LEU A 13 6.21 -4.63 5.32
N VAL A 14 6.93 -4.76 6.44
CA VAL A 14 8.03 -3.84 6.81
C VAL A 14 9.13 -3.90 5.77
N ARG A 15 9.60 -5.11 5.44
CA ARG A 15 10.63 -5.29 4.42
C ARG A 15 10.19 -4.72 3.07
N ARG A 16 8.97 -5.03 2.63
CA ARG A 16 8.44 -4.55 1.35
C ARG A 16 8.41 -3.03 1.28
N VAL A 17 7.93 -2.36 2.33
CA VAL A 17 7.84 -0.90 2.33
C VAL A 17 9.22 -0.27 2.40
N ALA A 18 10.16 -0.85 3.17
CA ALA A 18 11.56 -0.41 3.18
C ALA A 18 12.20 -0.50 1.78
N GLU A 19 12.05 -1.63 1.09
CA GLU A 19 12.54 -1.84 -0.28
C GLU A 19 12.00 -0.78 -1.27
N HIS A 20 10.72 -0.41 -1.12
CA HIS A 20 10.09 0.65 -1.93
C HIS A 20 10.61 2.04 -1.60
N ARG A 21 10.80 2.36 -0.30
CA ARG A 21 11.31 3.67 0.16
C ARG A 21 12.75 3.91 -0.27
N GLU A 22 13.58 2.88 -0.16
CA GLU A 22 15.00 2.93 -0.51
C GLU A 22 15.22 2.84 -2.04
N GLY A 23 14.18 2.51 -2.81
CA GLY A 23 14.27 2.40 -4.28
C GLY A 23 15.18 1.25 -4.72
N VAL A 24 15.33 0.22 -3.88
CA VAL A 24 16.23 -0.91 -4.07
C VAL A 24 15.71 -1.87 -5.14
N VAL A 25 14.38 -1.92 -5.31
CA VAL A 25 13.74 -2.72 -6.36
C VAL A 25 13.50 -1.85 -7.58
N GLU A 26 14.16 -2.20 -8.69
CA GLU A 26 13.92 -1.62 -10.02
C GLU A 26 12.45 -1.81 -10.44
N GLY A 27 11.80 -0.77 -10.97
CA GLY A 27 10.43 -0.82 -11.52
C GLY A 27 9.50 0.30 -11.06
N PHE A 28 8.19 0.09 -11.27
CA PHE A 28 7.12 1.10 -11.18
C PHE A 28 7.14 1.95 -9.91
N THR A 29 7.48 1.38 -8.76
CA THR A 29 7.46 2.09 -7.48
C THR A 29 8.64 3.04 -7.30
N LYS A 30 9.79 2.71 -7.90
CA LYS A 30 10.95 3.59 -8.03
C LYS A 30 10.65 4.72 -9.02
N ASP A 31 10.08 4.40 -10.17
CA ASP A 31 9.77 5.36 -11.25
C ASP A 31 8.72 6.40 -10.85
N HIS A 32 7.85 6.07 -9.90
CA HIS A 32 6.79 6.96 -9.40
C HIS A 32 7.02 7.48 -7.97
N GLU A 33 8.23 7.29 -7.42
CA GLU A 33 8.61 7.75 -6.06
C GLU A 33 7.58 7.38 -4.98
N LEU A 34 7.06 6.16 -5.04
CA LEU A 34 6.02 5.69 -4.12
C LEU A 34 6.63 5.31 -2.77
N LYS A 35 6.79 6.31 -1.91
CA LYS A 35 7.53 6.21 -0.63
C LYS A 35 6.64 6.07 0.62
N ARG A 36 5.33 6.35 0.53
CA ARG A 36 4.42 6.39 1.69
C ARG A 36 3.52 5.17 1.77
N LEU A 37 3.47 4.53 2.94
CA LEU A 37 2.45 3.53 3.27
C LEU A 37 1.25 4.24 3.89
N VAL A 38 0.14 4.35 3.16
CA VAL A 38 -1.05 5.07 3.66
C VAL A 38 -2.19 4.17 4.08
N TYR A 39 -2.09 2.87 3.79
CA TYR A 39 -3.10 1.86 4.09
C TYR A 39 -2.52 0.44 4.02
N PHE A 40 -2.96 -0.45 4.92
CA PHE A 40 -2.69 -1.89 4.85
C PHE A 40 -3.83 -2.68 5.50
N GLU A 41 -3.98 -3.95 5.10
CA GLU A 41 -4.91 -4.92 5.69
C GLU A 41 -4.13 -6.21 6.02
N ALA A 42 -4.31 -6.75 7.22
CA ALA A 42 -3.77 -8.07 7.58
C ALA A 42 -4.84 -9.15 7.32
N HIS A 43 -4.40 -10.29 6.79
CA HIS A 43 -5.26 -11.45 6.55
C HIS A 43 -4.54 -12.71 7.01
N ASP A 44 -5.27 -13.63 7.65
CA ASP A 44 -4.71 -14.89 8.16
C ASP A 44 -4.34 -15.86 7.03
N GLU A 45 -5.03 -15.75 5.89
CA GLU A 45 -4.80 -16.60 4.72
C GLU A 45 -4.32 -15.79 3.51
N ILE A 46 -3.26 -16.28 2.86
CA ILE A 46 -2.71 -15.66 1.63
C ILE A 46 -3.74 -15.60 0.50
N GLY A 47 -4.66 -16.58 0.42
CA GLY A 47 -5.74 -16.59 -0.56
C GLY A 47 -6.68 -15.40 -0.43
N ALA A 48 -7.08 -15.08 0.81
CA ALA A 48 -7.91 -13.91 1.12
C ALA A 48 -7.18 -12.60 0.78
N ALA A 49 -5.90 -12.48 1.13
CA ALA A 49 -5.08 -11.32 0.80
C ALA A 49 -4.97 -11.10 -0.73
N ILE A 50 -4.73 -12.16 -1.50
CA ILE A 50 -4.66 -12.09 -2.97
C ILE A 50 -6.00 -11.70 -3.58
N GLN A 51 -7.12 -12.27 -3.08
CA GLN A 51 -8.45 -11.92 -3.57
C GLN A 51 -8.76 -10.44 -3.27
N ARG A 52 -8.38 -9.97 -2.09
CA ARG A 52 -8.55 -8.57 -1.69
C ARG A 52 -7.74 -7.62 -2.57
N GLU A 53 -6.47 -7.95 -2.82
CA GLU A 53 -5.59 -7.19 -3.72
C GLU A 53 -6.19 -7.09 -5.14
N LYS A 54 -6.67 -8.21 -5.70
CA LYS A 54 -7.32 -8.23 -7.01
C LYS A 54 -8.59 -7.37 -7.05
N SER A 55 -9.38 -7.40 -5.99
CA SER A 55 -10.58 -6.59 -5.85
C SER A 55 -10.23 -5.11 -5.83
N LEU A 56 -9.27 -4.72 -4.99
CA LEU A 56 -8.77 -3.35 -4.90
C LEU A 56 -8.20 -2.88 -6.24
N LYS A 57 -7.40 -3.67 -6.95
CA LYS A 57 -6.88 -3.29 -8.28
C LYS A 57 -7.99 -2.89 -9.26
N ARG A 58 -9.15 -3.57 -9.22
CA ARG A 58 -10.32 -3.28 -10.06
C ARG A 58 -11.17 -2.09 -9.60
N TRP A 59 -11.02 -1.62 -8.36
CA TRP A 59 -11.81 -0.50 -7.86
C TRP A 59 -11.49 0.81 -8.56
N SER A 60 -12.50 1.67 -8.64
CA SER A 60 -12.30 3.06 -9.04
C SER A 60 -11.32 3.75 -8.07
N ARG A 61 -10.64 4.79 -8.54
CA ARG A 61 -9.78 5.59 -7.67
C ARG A 61 -10.56 6.19 -6.50
N ALA A 62 -11.80 6.64 -6.75
CA ALA A 62 -12.65 7.24 -5.72
C ALA A 62 -12.87 6.30 -4.53
N TRP A 63 -13.18 5.03 -4.79
CA TRP A 63 -13.40 4.04 -3.74
C TRP A 63 -12.13 3.70 -2.95
N LYS A 64 -10.98 3.65 -3.62
CA LYS A 64 -9.67 3.50 -2.95
C LYS A 64 -9.40 4.68 -2.01
N VAL A 65 -9.64 5.90 -2.49
CA VAL A 65 -9.46 7.13 -1.71
C VAL A 65 -10.41 7.16 -0.51
N GLU A 66 -11.68 6.78 -0.69
CA GLU A 66 -12.65 6.70 0.40
C GLU A 66 -12.24 5.67 1.45
N LEU A 67 -11.76 4.49 1.03
CA LEU A 67 -11.24 3.46 1.91
C LEU A 67 -10.06 4.00 2.75
N ILE A 68 -9.09 4.64 2.10
CA ILE A 68 -7.94 5.25 2.78
C ILE A 68 -8.41 6.33 3.74
N GLN A 69 -9.31 7.22 3.34
CA GLN A 69 -9.81 8.31 4.20
C GLN A 69 -10.55 7.81 5.43
N LYS A 70 -11.29 6.70 5.33
CA LYS A 70 -11.96 6.08 6.48
C LYS A 70 -10.98 5.50 7.50
N PHE A 71 -9.84 4.98 7.02
CA PHE A 71 -8.83 4.34 7.86
C PHE A 71 -7.76 5.31 8.37
N ASN A 72 -7.29 6.19 7.49
CA ASN A 72 -6.20 7.14 7.68
C ASN A 72 -6.60 8.50 7.07
N PRO A 73 -7.47 9.27 7.77
CA PRO A 73 -8.05 10.51 7.24
C PRO A 73 -7.01 11.59 6.93
N PHE A 74 -5.86 11.56 7.63
CA PHE A 74 -4.77 12.53 7.47
C PHE A 74 -3.71 12.09 6.46
N TRP A 75 -3.83 10.89 5.89
CA TRP A 75 -2.85 10.33 4.94
C TRP A 75 -1.45 10.26 5.53
N ASP A 76 -1.37 9.96 6.83
CA ASP A 76 -0.13 9.76 7.54
C ASP A 76 0.66 8.60 6.93
N ASP A 77 1.98 8.70 7.00
CA ASP A 77 2.84 7.59 6.61
C ASP A 77 2.89 6.57 7.74
N LEU A 78 2.22 5.44 7.52
CA LEU A 78 2.03 4.38 8.52
C LEU A 78 3.28 3.53 8.71
N PHE A 79 4.30 3.69 7.88
CA PHE A 79 5.53 2.89 7.99
C PHE A 79 6.17 3.01 9.39
N ASP A 80 6.24 4.24 9.91
CA ASP A 80 6.84 4.52 11.22
C ASP A 80 6.04 3.89 12.37
N GLN A 81 4.76 3.59 12.16
CA GLN A 81 3.90 2.93 13.15
C GLN A 81 4.09 1.41 13.20
N ILE A 82 4.64 0.81 12.14
CA ILE A 82 4.82 -0.65 12.03
C ILE A 82 6.29 -1.09 12.08
N CYS A 83 7.24 -0.16 12.01
CA CYS A 83 8.68 -0.41 12.04
C CYS A 83 9.28 -0.27 13.46
N GLY A 84 8.45 -0.32 14.51
CA GLY A 84 8.84 -0.21 15.91
C GLY A 84 9.41 -1.50 16.50
#